data_AF-A0A0F9N175-F1
#
_entry.id   AF-A0A0F9N175-F1
#
_cell.length_a   1.000
_cell.length_b   1.000
_cell.length_c   1.000
_cell.angle_alpha   90.00
_cell.angle_beta   90.00
_cell.angle_gamma   90.00
#
_symmetry.space_group_name_H-M   'P 1'
#
loop_
_entity.id
_entity.type
_entity.pdbx_description
1 polymer ?
#
loop_
_entity_poly.entity_id
_entity_poly.type
_entity_poly.pdbx_seq_one_letter_code
_entity_poly.pdbx_strand_id
1 'polypeptide(L)'
;MKKLLITTILIFLFMLGLSGAAWAESVTLAWNPNTESDLAGYKVYNGVASGVYGIVVDVKNVTQYTTSNLGSGTTYYWVVTAYDESGNESDYS
;
A
#
# COMPACT_ATOMS: atom_id res chain seq x y z
N MET A 1 -41.67 -24.81 -9.14
CA MET A 1 -41.43 -23.35 -9.04
C MET A 1 -41.15 -22.88 -7.61
N LYS A 2 -41.94 -23.25 -6.59
CA LYS A 2 -41.71 -22.82 -5.19
C LYS A 2 -40.38 -23.31 -4.56
N LYS A 3 -39.91 -24.53 -4.89
CA LYS A 3 -38.64 -25.07 -4.38
C LYS A 3 -37.39 -24.35 -4.94
N LEU A 4 -37.46 -23.89 -6.19
CA LEU A 4 -36.36 -23.18 -6.85
C LEU A 4 -36.18 -21.76 -6.28
N LEU A 5 -37.28 -21.10 -5.90
CA LEU A 5 -37.28 -19.76 -5.31
C LEU A 5 -36.63 -19.73 -3.90
N ILE A 6 -36.86 -20.78 -3.08
CA ILE A 6 -36.32 -20.89 -1.72
C ILE A 6 -34.79 -21.13 -1.73
N THR A 7 -34.30 -21.94 -2.68
CA THR A 7 -32.86 -22.20 -2.83
C THR A 7 -32.09 -20.95 -3.29
N THR A 8 -32.66 -20.15 -4.20
CA THR A 8 -32.03 -18.91 -4.66
C THR A 8 -31.93 -17.85 -3.55
N ILE A 9 -32.95 -17.74 -2.68
CA ILE A 9 -32.93 -16.82 -1.53
C ILE A 9 -31.87 -17.25 -0.49
N LEU A 10 -31.68 -18.55 -0.26
CA LEU A 10 -30.65 -19.07 0.65
C LEU A 10 -29.22 -18.85 0.12
N ILE A 11 -28.99 -18.95 -1.19
CA ILE A 11 -27.69 -18.64 -1.81
C ILE A 11 -27.41 -17.13 -1.72
N PHE A 12 -28.43 -16.29 -1.89
CA PHE A 12 -28.28 -14.84 -1.77
C PHE A 12 -27.99 -14.41 -0.32
N LEU A 13 -28.64 -15.02 0.68
CA LEU A 13 -28.32 -14.77 2.10
C LEU A 13 -26.91 -15.26 2.50
N PHE A 14 -26.40 -16.32 1.88
CA PHE A 14 -25.05 -16.83 2.12
C PHE A 14 -23.96 -15.92 1.51
N MET A 15 -24.25 -15.24 0.40
CA MET A 15 -23.36 -14.23 -0.22
C MET A 15 -23.32 -12.90 0.54
N LEU A 16 -24.35 -12.58 1.31
CA LEU A 16 -24.40 -11.37 2.17
C LEU A 16 -23.67 -11.53 3.51
N GLY A 17 -23.26 -12.75 3.88
CA GLY A 17 -22.67 -13.07 5.18
C GLY A 17 -21.15 -13.12 5.24
N LEU A 18 -20.45 -12.87 4.13
CA LEU A 18 -18.98 -13.01 4.01
C LEU A 18 -18.25 -11.67 3.87
N SER A 19 -18.82 -10.58 4.38
CA SER A 19 -18.00 -9.40 4.71
C SER A 19 -17.26 -9.70 6.02
N GLY A 20 -16.20 -10.51 5.95
CA GLY A 20 -15.24 -10.59 7.05
C GLY A 20 -14.75 -9.18 7.37
N ALA A 21 -14.67 -8.83 8.64
CA ALA A 21 -14.06 -7.57 9.05
C ALA A 21 -12.61 -7.56 8.55
N ALA A 22 -12.35 -6.84 7.46
CA ALA A 22 -11.00 -6.56 7.02
C ALA A 22 -10.42 -5.55 8.02
N TRP A 23 -9.62 -6.03 8.96
CA TRP A 23 -8.79 -5.18 9.79
C TRP A 23 -7.71 -4.60 8.87
N ALA A 24 -8.02 -3.48 8.22
CA ALA A 24 -7.06 -2.75 7.41
C ALA A 24 -6.09 -2.05 8.36
N GLU A 25 -4.93 -2.66 8.57
CA GLU A 25 -3.83 -2.01 9.26
C GLU A 25 -3.27 -0.88 8.37
N SER A 26 -2.84 0.21 8.99
CA SER A 26 -2.21 1.35 8.32
C SER A 26 -0.90 1.70 9.00
N VAL A 27 0.05 2.15 8.18
CA VAL A 27 1.38 2.59 8.63
C VAL A 27 1.68 3.92 7.96
N THR A 28 2.07 4.89 8.78
CA THR A 28 2.57 6.20 8.32
C THR A 28 4.08 6.20 8.36
N LEU A 29 4.70 6.38 7.20
CA LEU A 29 6.13 6.59 7.02
C LEU A 29 6.41 8.09 7.06
N ALA A 30 7.48 8.48 7.74
CA ALA A 30 8.00 9.84 7.71
C ALA A 30 9.52 9.80 7.67
N TRP A 31 10.12 10.72 6.93
CA TRP A 31 11.57 10.82 6.76
C TRP A 31 12.05 12.27 6.82
N ASN A 32 13.35 12.43 7.00
CA ASN A 32 13.97 13.76 6.95
C ASN A 32 14.06 14.23 5.49
N PRO A 33 13.74 15.50 5.20
CA PRO A 33 13.91 16.03 3.86
C PRO A 33 15.38 16.10 3.45
N ASN A 34 15.62 15.78 2.19
CA ASN A 34 16.82 16.14 1.43
C ASN A 34 16.92 17.68 1.27
N THR A 35 18.14 18.19 1.11
CA THR A 35 18.45 19.64 1.08
C THR A 35 19.04 20.12 -0.25
N GLU A 36 19.23 19.21 -1.19
CA GLU A 36 19.72 19.44 -2.54
C GLU A 36 18.78 20.39 -3.29
N SER A 37 19.36 21.34 -4.03
CA SER A 37 18.57 22.39 -4.71
C SER A 37 17.74 21.88 -5.87
N ASP A 38 18.12 20.75 -6.45
CA ASP A 38 17.50 20.08 -7.59
C ASP A 38 16.64 18.89 -7.18
N LEU A 39 16.31 18.74 -5.89
CA LEU A 39 15.38 17.72 -5.41
C LEU A 39 14.00 17.91 -6.05
N ALA A 40 13.52 16.91 -6.77
CA ALA A 40 12.20 16.92 -7.39
C ALA A 40 11.14 16.13 -6.60
N GLY A 41 11.55 15.14 -5.81
CA GLY A 41 10.63 14.43 -4.91
C GLY A 41 11.15 13.08 -4.44
N TYR A 42 10.23 12.24 -3.99
CA TYR A 42 10.53 10.92 -3.42
C TYR A 42 9.65 9.82 -4.03
N LYS A 43 10.19 8.60 -4.02
CA LYS A 43 9.41 7.39 -4.26
C LYS A 43 9.47 6.50 -3.03
N VAL A 44 8.33 5.92 -2.67
CA VAL A 44 8.22 4.91 -1.63
C VAL A 44 8.08 3.55 -2.28
N TYR A 45 8.98 2.64 -1.93
CA TYR A 45 8.97 1.26 -2.38
C TYR A 45 8.54 0.35 -1.23
N ASN A 46 7.73 -0.66 -1.52
CA ASN A 46 7.37 -1.66 -0.51
C ASN A 46 7.27 -3.10 -1.03
N GLY A 47 7.43 -4.03 -0.10
CA GLY A 47 7.38 -5.46 -0.36
C GLY A 47 7.22 -6.27 0.92
N VAL A 48 7.11 -7.59 0.79
CA VAL A 48 6.99 -8.54 1.91
C VAL A 48 8.29 -9.27 2.22
N ALA A 49 9.37 -8.92 1.52
CA ALA A 49 10.71 -9.41 1.76
C ALA A 49 11.71 -8.24 1.66
N SER A 50 12.67 -8.19 2.58
CA SER A 50 13.72 -7.18 2.57
C SER A 50 14.53 -7.25 1.27
N GLY A 51 14.80 -6.10 0.65
CA GLY A 51 15.50 -6.00 -0.63
C GLY A 51 14.68 -6.40 -1.86
N VAL A 52 13.42 -6.82 -1.71
CA VAL A 52 12.53 -7.17 -2.82
C VAL A 52 11.26 -6.35 -2.72
N TYR A 53 11.24 -5.21 -3.43
CA TYR A 53 10.14 -4.26 -3.41
C TYR A 53 9.38 -4.31 -4.73
N GLY A 54 8.12 -4.76 -4.68
CA GLY A 54 7.27 -4.96 -5.86
C GLY A 54 6.32 -3.81 -6.16
N ILE A 55 6.10 -2.94 -5.18
CA ILE A 55 5.21 -1.78 -5.29
C ILE A 55 6.07 -0.52 -5.17
N VAL A 56 5.78 0.46 -6.02
CA VAL A 56 6.38 1.80 -5.98
C VAL A 56 5.29 2.85 -6.04
N VAL A 57 5.42 3.88 -5.22
CA VAL A 57 4.52 5.03 -5.19
C VAL A 57 5.37 6.29 -5.29
N ASP A 58 5.15 7.06 -6.34
CA ASP A 58 5.70 8.41 -6.46
C ASP A 58 4.87 9.35 -5.57
N VAL A 59 5.49 9.84 -4.50
CA VAL A 59 4.83 10.70 -3.50
C VAL A 59 5.15 12.19 -3.73
N LYS A 60 5.93 12.53 -4.75
CA LYS A 60 6.40 13.89 -5.03
C LYS A 60 7.20 14.47 -3.86
N ASN A 61 7.28 15.80 -3.76
CA ASN A 61 8.04 16.49 -2.74
C ASN A 61 7.27 16.59 -1.41
N VAL A 62 6.97 15.43 -0.83
CA VAL A 62 6.42 15.29 0.53
C VAL A 62 7.34 14.40 1.35
N THR A 63 7.31 14.55 2.67
CA THR A 63 8.17 13.77 3.60
C THR A 63 7.38 12.82 4.49
N GLN A 64 6.12 12.57 4.13
CA GLN A 64 5.22 11.67 4.84
C GLN A 64 4.33 10.93 3.85
N TYR A 65 4.12 9.63 4.09
CA TYR A 65 3.23 8.80 3.29
C TYR A 65 2.53 7.75 4.15
N THR A 66 1.22 7.64 4.01
CA THR A 66 0.40 6.67 4.73
C THR A 66 -0.01 5.53 3.81
N THR A 67 0.35 4.31 4.20
CA THR A 67 -0.13 3.06 3.57
C THR A 67 -1.32 2.51 4.34
N SER A 68 -2.26 1.87 3.64
CA SER A 68 -3.46 1.27 4.20
C SER A 68 -3.75 -0.08 3.55
N ASN A 69 -4.76 -0.80 4.06
CA ASN A 69 -5.14 -2.13 3.60
C ASN A 69 -4.02 -3.17 3.74
N LEU A 70 -3.20 -3.03 4.79
CA LEU A 70 -2.16 -4.02 5.10
C LEU A 70 -2.80 -5.29 5.69
N GLY A 71 -2.30 -6.44 5.26
CA GLY A 71 -2.77 -7.74 5.73
C GLY A 71 -2.18 -8.07 7.10
N SER A 72 -3.04 -8.40 8.06
CA SER A 72 -2.60 -8.78 9.40
C SER A 72 -1.69 -10.02 9.37
N GLY A 73 -0.68 -10.03 10.24
CA GLY A 73 0.33 -11.11 10.31
C GLY A 73 1.35 -11.10 9.17
N THR A 74 1.30 -10.14 8.25
CA THR A 74 2.29 -9.99 7.17
C THR A 74 3.36 -8.98 7.57
N THR A 75 4.63 -9.35 7.45
CA THR A 75 5.73 -8.39 7.59
C THR A 75 5.93 -7.64 6.28
N TYR A 76 5.91 -6.32 6.37
CA TYR A 76 6.14 -5.42 5.25
C TYR A 76 7.45 -4.67 5.45
N TYR A 77 8.11 -4.35 4.34
CA TYR A 77 9.33 -3.59 4.28
C TYR A 77 9.10 -2.38 3.39
N TRP A 78 9.62 -1.23 3.81
CA TRP A 78 9.56 0.01 3.06
C TRP A 78 10.94 0.62 2.95
N VAL A 79 11.23 1.21 1.80
CA VAL A 79 12.40 2.06 1.57
C VAL A 79 11.95 3.29 0.79
N VAL A 80 12.69 4.38 0.97
CA VAL A 80 12.45 5.64 0.29
C VAL A 80 13.67 5.97 -0.56
N THR A 81 13.44 6.49 -1.77
CA THR A 81 14.48 7.12 -2.60
C THR A 81 14.12 8.57 -2.83
N ALA A 82 15.14 9.40 -3.03
CA ALA A 82 15.00 10.74 -3.57
C ALA A 82 15.27 10.72 -5.08
N TYR A 83 14.60 11.58 -5.84
CA TYR A 83 14.93 11.81 -7.24
C TYR A 83 15.04 13.31 -7.55
N ASP A 84 15.96 13.65 -8.46
CA ASP A 84 16.23 15.03 -8.88
C ASP A 84 15.38 15.46 -10.11
N GLU A 85 15.46 16.74 -10.48
CA GLU A 85 14.77 17.29 -11.66
C GLU A 85 15.21 16.65 -12.99
N SER A 86 16.39 16.02 -13.02
CA SER A 86 16.91 15.28 -14.18
C SER A 86 16.44 13.82 -14.20
N GLY A 87 15.77 13.35 -13.15
CA GLY A 87 15.27 11.98 -12.99
C GLY A 87 16.32 10.99 -12.46
N ASN A 88 17.48 11.45 -11.96
CA ASN A 88 18.40 10.57 -11.26
C ASN A 88 17.81 10.20 -9.90
N GLU A 89 17.93 8.94 -9.52
CA GLU A 89 17.33 8.40 -8.30
C GLU A 89 18.40 7.84 -7.37
N SER A 90 18.28 8.09 -6.07
CA SER A 90 19.21 7.62 -5.06
C SER A 90 19.11 6.10 -4.83
N ASP A 91 20.08 5.57 -4.08
CA ASP A 91 19.93 4.26 -3.45
C ASP A 91 18.76 4.26 -2.44
N TYR A 92 18.34 3.06 -2.04
CA TYR A 92 17.37 2.86 -0.97
C TYR A 92 17.91 3.38 0.37
N SER A 93 17.04 4.06 1.13
CA SER A 93 17.27 4.49 2.53
C SER A 93 17.74 3.39 3.47
#